data_AF-A0A7C4YLG1-F1
#
_entry.id   AF-A0A7C4YLG1-F1
#
_cell.length_a   1.000
_cell.length_b   1.000
_cell.length_c   1.000
_cell.angle_alpha   90.00
_cell.angle_beta   90.00
_cell.angle_gamma   90.00
#
_symmetry.space_group_name_H-M   'P 1'
#
loop_
_entity.id
_entity.type
_entity.pdbx_description
1 polymer ?
#
loop_
_entity_poly.entity_id
_entity_poly.type
_entity_poly.pdbx_seq_one_letter_code
_entity_poly.pdbx_strand_id
1 'polypeptide(L)'
;QSAVTFVENHDLRDEGRPIVNDKLLAYSYILTHEGYPCVFWHDYFNLNLALADTSNGIAALVTAHEKYAGGGTDVLYVDDNLYIMQRTGFEDKPGLVYVLNNRCDNWNGRLVTTKWTNASFAPVAWWSKSDMARPIDQHTDRDGRAQFYAPPRGYAVYAVK
;
A
#
# COMPACT_ATOMS: atom_id res chain seq x y z
N GLN A 1 -18.22 8.66 6.20
CA GLN A 1 -17.22 8.93 5.15
C GLN A 1 -17.94 9.14 3.82
N SER A 2 -17.52 10.09 2.98
CA SER A 2 -18.27 10.52 1.77
C SER A 2 -17.41 10.66 0.50
N ALA A 3 -16.16 10.16 0.52
CA ALA A 3 -15.25 10.26 -0.61
C ALA A 3 -15.16 8.94 -1.38
N VAL A 4 -15.35 9.02 -2.70
CA VAL A 4 -15.01 7.96 -3.64
C VAL A 4 -13.68 8.33 -4.28
N THR A 5 -12.63 7.59 -3.96
CA THR A 5 -11.26 7.87 -4.43
C THR A 5 -10.96 7.07 -5.69
N PHE A 6 -10.35 7.68 -6.68
CA PHE A 6 -9.96 7.01 -7.93
C PHE A 6 -8.57 7.50 -8.37
N VAL A 7 -7.87 6.68 -9.15
CA VAL A 7 -6.61 7.08 -9.81
C VAL A 7 -6.90 7.62 -11.21
N GLU A 8 -7.80 6.94 -11.93
CA GLU A 8 -8.16 7.26 -13.30
C GLU A 8 -9.64 6.99 -13.60
N ASN A 9 -10.12 7.54 -14.71
CA ASN A 9 -11.46 7.26 -15.22
C ASN A 9 -11.57 7.38 -16.75
N HIS A 10 -12.79 7.26 -17.26
CA HIS A 10 -13.07 7.34 -18.70
C HIS A 10 -13.07 8.77 -19.26
N ASP A 11 -12.84 9.83 -18.49
CA ASP A 11 -12.86 11.20 -18.99
C ASP A 11 -11.45 11.78 -19.19
N LEU A 12 -10.44 11.19 -18.55
CA LEU A 12 -9.06 11.68 -18.54
C LEU A 12 -8.22 11.16 -19.71
N ARG A 13 -8.84 10.81 -20.84
CA ARG A 13 -8.18 10.12 -21.98
C ARG A 13 -7.35 11.03 -22.88
N ASP A 14 -7.60 12.34 -22.87
CA ASP A 14 -6.95 13.25 -23.81
C ASP A 14 -5.46 13.41 -23.48
N GLU A 15 -4.66 13.69 -24.49
CA GLU A 15 -3.21 13.83 -24.34
C GLU A 15 -2.82 14.79 -23.19
N GLY A 16 -1.89 14.34 -22.35
CA GLY A 16 -1.40 15.12 -21.20
C GLY A 16 -2.30 15.11 -19.95
N ARG A 17 -3.49 14.51 -20.01
CA ARG A 17 -4.38 14.38 -18.85
C ARG A 17 -4.14 13.12 -18.01
N PRO A 18 -3.81 11.94 -18.59
CA PRO A 18 -3.67 10.73 -17.80
C PRO A 18 -2.49 10.77 -16.84
N ILE A 19 -2.62 10.06 -15.71
CA ILE A 19 -1.46 9.70 -14.89
C ILE A 19 -0.65 8.65 -15.65
N VAL A 20 0.50 9.02 -16.21
CA VAL A 20 1.31 8.08 -17.03
C VAL A 20 2.38 7.31 -16.25
N ASN A 21 2.72 7.76 -15.04
CA ASN A 21 3.73 7.13 -14.20
C ASN A 21 3.12 6.69 -12.87
N ASP A 22 3.68 5.63 -12.29
CA ASP A 22 3.46 5.27 -10.88
C ASP A 22 1.99 5.00 -10.51
N LYS A 23 1.15 4.58 -11.46
CA LYS A 23 -0.26 4.22 -11.20
C LYS A 23 -0.42 3.24 -10.05
N LEU A 24 0.46 2.23 -9.96
CA LEU A 24 0.43 1.26 -8.86
C LEU A 24 0.74 1.88 -7.49
N LEU A 25 1.58 2.92 -7.41
CA LEU A 25 1.76 3.69 -6.18
C LEU A 25 0.47 4.43 -5.79
N ALA A 26 -0.19 5.08 -6.74
CA ALA A 26 -1.46 5.75 -6.51
C ALA A 26 -2.57 4.77 -6.07
N TYR A 27 -2.69 3.60 -6.73
CA TYR A 27 -3.63 2.55 -6.34
C TYR A 27 -3.34 2.01 -4.95
N SER A 28 -2.06 1.79 -4.62
CA SER A 28 -1.67 1.31 -3.30
C SER A 28 -2.05 2.28 -2.18
N TYR A 29 -2.04 3.58 -2.44
CA TYR A 29 -2.53 4.58 -1.51
C TYR A 29 -4.05 4.45 -1.33
N ILE A 30 -4.84 4.60 -2.40
CA ILE A 30 -6.30 4.64 -2.26
C ILE A 30 -6.90 3.33 -1.75
N LEU A 31 -6.27 2.18 -2.03
CA LEU A 31 -6.75 0.86 -1.57
C LEU A 31 -6.35 0.56 -0.12
N THR A 32 -5.40 1.28 0.47
CA THR A 32 -5.01 1.07 1.87
C THR A 32 -5.61 2.10 2.83
N HIS A 33 -6.09 3.24 2.32
CA HIS A 33 -6.67 4.31 3.13
C HIS A 33 -8.19 4.21 3.26
N GLU A 34 -8.74 5.05 4.12
CA GLU A 34 -10.18 5.23 4.24
C GLU A 34 -10.79 5.93 3.01
N GLY A 35 -12.09 5.72 2.80
CA GLY A 35 -12.78 6.09 1.57
C GLY A 35 -13.33 4.88 0.84
N TYR A 36 -14.03 5.12 -0.27
CA TYR A 36 -14.52 4.06 -1.15
C TYR A 36 -13.67 4.04 -2.43
N PRO A 37 -12.62 3.19 -2.51
CA PRO A 37 -11.73 3.17 -3.66
C PRO A 37 -12.43 2.62 -4.90
N CYS A 38 -12.22 3.27 -6.04
CA CYS A 38 -12.71 2.87 -7.34
C CYS A 38 -11.53 2.50 -8.25
N VAL A 39 -11.51 1.26 -8.71
CA VAL A 39 -10.49 0.74 -9.64
C VAL A 39 -10.97 0.93 -11.07
N PHE A 40 -10.12 1.51 -11.92
CA PHE A 40 -10.47 1.71 -13.32
C PHE A 40 -10.26 0.44 -14.14
N TRP A 41 -11.28 0.04 -14.90
CA TRP A 41 -11.26 -1.16 -15.76
C TRP A 41 -10.05 -1.19 -16.71
N HIS A 42 -9.75 -0.07 -17.37
CA HIS A 42 -8.67 -0.01 -18.35
C HIS A 42 -7.30 -0.25 -17.69
N ASP A 43 -7.08 0.32 -16.51
CA ASP A 43 -5.84 0.12 -15.76
C ASP A 43 -5.70 -1.34 -15.32
N TYR A 44 -6.79 -1.93 -14.84
CA TYR A 44 -6.81 -3.31 -14.38
C TYR A 44 -6.55 -4.30 -15.52
N PHE A 45 -7.30 -4.22 -16.63
CA PHE A 45 -7.29 -5.22 -17.70
C PHE A 45 -6.42 -4.85 -18.90
N ASN A 46 -6.47 -3.61 -19.38
CA ASN A 46 -5.79 -3.22 -20.62
C ASN A 46 -4.32 -2.81 -20.39
N LEU A 47 -4.04 -2.15 -19.27
CA LEU A 47 -2.66 -1.84 -18.85
C LEU A 47 -2.03 -2.96 -18.01
N ASN A 48 -2.77 -4.05 -17.80
CA ASN A 48 -2.32 -5.24 -17.07
C ASN A 48 -1.79 -4.93 -15.66
N LEU A 49 -2.36 -3.93 -14.97
CA LEU A 49 -1.94 -3.57 -13.61
C LEU A 49 -2.62 -4.42 -12.53
N ALA A 50 -3.57 -5.28 -12.90
CA ALA A 50 -4.13 -6.27 -12.00
C ALA A 50 -3.04 -7.17 -11.39
N LEU A 51 -2.15 -7.67 -12.25
CA LEU A 51 -1.18 -8.72 -11.95
C LEU A 51 -1.81 -9.84 -11.12
N ALA A 52 -2.92 -10.39 -11.64
CA ALA A 52 -3.70 -11.42 -10.97
C ALA A 52 -2.82 -12.60 -10.54
N ASP A 53 -3.19 -13.22 -9.43
CA ASP A 53 -2.49 -14.35 -8.81
C ASP A 53 -1.04 -14.06 -8.34
N THR A 54 -0.65 -12.78 -8.32
CA THR A 54 0.61 -12.31 -7.72
C THR A 54 0.34 -11.45 -6.50
N SER A 55 1.38 -11.10 -5.75
CA SER A 55 1.31 -10.13 -4.66
C SER A 55 1.61 -8.69 -5.11
N ASN A 56 1.62 -8.41 -6.41
CA ASN A 56 2.29 -7.21 -6.93
C ASN A 56 1.43 -6.19 -7.67
N GLY A 57 0.12 -6.44 -7.84
CA GLY A 57 -0.75 -5.52 -8.57
C GLY A 57 -1.97 -5.10 -7.79
N ILE A 58 -2.92 -4.52 -8.53
CA ILE A 58 -4.20 -4.08 -8.00
C ILE A 58 -4.96 -5.26 -7.37
N ALA A 59 -4.87 -6.48 -7.91
CA ALA A 59 -5.56 -7.64 -7.35
C ALA A 59 -5.10 -7.96 -5.90
N ALA A 60 -3.80 -7.86 -5.64
CA ALA A 60 -3.24 -8.06 -4.30
C ALA A 60 -3.65 -6.93 -3.35
N LEU A 61 -3.67 -5.68 -3.83
CA LEU A 61 -4.12 -4.52 -3.06
C LEU A 61 -5.61 -4.59 -2.72
N VAL A 62 -6.46 -5.05 -3.63
CA VAL A 62 -7.88 -5.31 -3.37
C VAL A 62 -8.04 -6.38 -2.29
N THR A 63 -7.30 -7.49 -2.40
CA THR A 63 -7.31 -8.53 -1.37
C THR A 63 -6.86 -7.97 -0.01
N ALA A 64 -5.84 -7.12 0.02
CA ALA A 64 -5.38 -6.48 1.25
C ALA A 64 -6.42 -5.51 1.83
N HIS A 65 -7.11 -4.75 0.97
CA HIS A 65 -8.19 -3.85 1.35
C HIS A 65 -9.36 -4.60 2.00
N GLU A 66 -9.80 -5.68 1.35
CA GLU A 66 -10.93 -6.48 1.81
C GLU A 66 -10.63 -7.18 3.13
N LYS A 67 -9.41 -7.71 3.31
CA LYS A 67 -9.07 -8.49 4.50
C LYS A 67 -8.56 -7.68 5.68
N TYR A 68 -7.85 -6.58 5.44
CA TYR A 68 -7.04 -5.93 6.49
C TYR A 68 -7.30 -4.44 6.67
N ALA A 69 -7.77 -3.70 5.66
CA ALA A 69 -7.85 -2.24 5.69
C ALA A 69 -9.10 -1.70 6.42
N GLY A 70 -9.27 -2.07 7.69
CA GLY A 70 -10.33 -1.55 8.58
C GLY A 70 -9.84 -0.47 9.55
N GLY A 71 -10.77 0.28 10.13
CA GLY A 71 -10.48 1.30 11.15
C GLY A 71 -9.97 2.62 10.60
N GLY A 72 -9.53 3.50 11.49
CA GLY A 72 -8.94 4.79 11.13
C GLY A 72 -7.54 4.66 10.54
N THR A 73 -6.99 5.79 10.10
CA THR A 73 -5.62 5.88 9.58
C THR A 73 -4.74 6.70 10.53
N ASP A 74 -3.64 6.11 11.00
CA ASP A 74 -2.60 6.84 11.74
C ASP A 74 -1.33 6.94 10.89
N VAL A 75 -0.83 8.16 10.69
CA VAL A 75 0.47 8.37 10.05
C VAL A 75 1.57 8.11 11.08
N LEU A 76 2.40 7.10 10.82
CA LEU A 76 3.51 6.71 11.68
C LEU A 76 4.79 7.48 11.34
N TYR A 77 4.98 7.80 10.06
CA TYR A 77 6.12 8.57 9.57
C TYR A 77 5.84 9.19 8.20
N VAL A 78 6.36 10.40 7.97
CA VAL A 78 6.32 11.05 6.66
C VAL A 78 7.53 11.96 6.47
N ASP A 79 8.15 11.87 5.29
CA ASP A 79 9.06 12.86 4.72
C ASP A 79 8.90 12.91 3.19
N ASP A 80 9.79 13.62 2.49
CA ASP A 80 9.75 13.78 1.03
C ASP A 80 9.85 12.46 0.23
N ASN A 81 10.35 11.40 0.87
CA ASN A 81 10.79 10.17 0.23
C ASN A 81 10.11 8.90 0.76
N LEU A 82 9.54 8.96 1.96
CA LEU A 82 9.00 7.82 2.67
C LEU A 82 7.72 8.22 3.41
N TYR A 83 6.67 7.44 3.19
CA TYR A 83 5.41 7.55 3.91
C TYR A 83 5.06 6.20 4.52
N ILE A 84 4.84 6.18 5.83
CA ILE A 84 4.41 5.00 6.58
C ILE A 84 3.16 5.34 7.37
N MET A 85 2.12 4.54 7.19
CA MET A 85 0.89 4.65 7.98
C MET A 85 0.42 3.28 8.45
N GLN A 86 -0.46 3.27 9.44
CA GLN A 86 -1.20 2.08 9.82
C GLN A 86 -2.70 2.32 9.69
N ARG A 87 -3.43 1.24 9.40
CA ARG A 87 -4.87 1.15 9.63
C ARG A 87 -5.11 0.53 10.99
N THR A 88 -5.95 1.16 11.82
CA THR A 88 -6.14 0.76 13.22
C THR A 88 -6.94 -0.52 13.39
N GLY A 89 -7.49 -1.10 12.32
CA GLY A 89 -8.39 -2.24 12.40
C GLY A 89 -9.79 -1.87 12.91
N PHE A 90 -10.79 -2.59 12.42
CA PHE A 90 -12.19 -2.48 12.81
C PHE A 90 -12.94 -3.76 12.42
N GLU A 91 -13.80 -4.24 13.31
CA GLU A 91 -14.57 -5.48 13.13
C GLU A 91 -13.67 -6.67 12.73
N ASP A 92 -13.95 -7.29 11.58
CA ASP A 92 -13.25 -8.46 11.05
C ASP A 92 -11.91 -8.13 10.37
N LYS A 93 -11.61 -6.84 10.16
CA LYS A 93 -10.37 -6.38 9.55
C LYS A 93 -9.37 -5.95 10.62
N PRO A 94 -8.26 -6.68 10.85
CA PRO A 94 -7.37 -6.45 11.99
C PRO A 94 -6.52 -5.16 11.89
N GLY A 95 -6.40 -4.58 10.69
CA GLY A 95 -5.51 -3.47 10.37
C GLY A 95 -4.30 -3.91 9.54
N LEU A 96 -3.54 -2.94 9.04
CA LEU A 96 -2.33 -3.14 8.24
C LEU A 96 -1.32 -2.02 8.48
N VAL A 97 -0.07 -2.23 8.06
CA VAL A 97 0.94 -1.17 7.93
C VAL A 97 1.26 -1.00 6.44
N TYR A 98 1.21 0.23 5.95
CA TYR A 98 1.51 0.59 4.57
C TYR A 98 2.78 1.42 4.51
N VAL A 99 3.64 1.10 3.54
CA VAL A 99 4.88 1.83 3.26
C VAL A 99 4.90 2.22 1.78
N LEU A 100 5.08 3.51 1.51
CA LEU A 100 5.33 4.08 0.19
C LEU A 100 6.74 4.66 0.17
N ASN A 101 7.57 4.19 -0.75
CA ASN A 101 8.91 4.69 -1.00
C ASN A 101 8.99 5.36 -2.38
N ASN A 102 9.17 6.68 -2.40
CA ASN A 102 9.23 7.45 -3.65
C ASN A 102 10.66 7.56 -4.23
N ARG A 103 11.69 7.10 -3.49
CA ARG A 103 13.09 7.10 -3.96
C ARG A 103 13.30 6.06 -5.05
N CYS A 104 14.00 6.41 -6.12
CA CYS A 104 14.27 5.49 -7.23
C CYS A 104 15.53 4.62 -7.04
N ASP A 105 16.40 4.98 -6.11
CA ASP A 105 17.77 4.44 -6.01
C ASP A 105 17.90 3.26 -5.05
N ASN A 106 17.12 3.24 -3.96
CA ASN A 106 17.33 2.29 -2.87
C ASN A 106 16.03 1.92 -2.13
N TRP A 107 16.07 0.74 -1.50
CA TRP A 107 15.12 0.35 -0.45
C TRP A 107 15.13 1.40 0.66
N ASN A 108 13.97 1.75 1.17
CA ASN A 108 13.84 2.77 2.21
C ASN A 108 12.81 2.36 3.25
N GLY A 109 13.05 2.72 4.50
CA GLY A 109 12.19 2.39 5.61
C GLY A 109 12.65 2.97 6.93
N ARG A 110 11.82 2.81 7.96
CA ARG A 110 12.10 3.36 9.29
C ARG A 110 11.55 2.48 10.41
N LEU A 111 12.21 2.56 11.55
CA LEU A 111 11.70 2.05 12.82
C LEU A 111 10.54 2.95 13.25
N VAL A 112 9.33 2.39 13.31
CA VAL A 112 8.12 3.08 13.73
C VAL A 112 7.46 2.33 14.88
N THR A 113 6.67 3.04 15.67
CA THR A 113 5.88 2.45 16.76
C THR A 113 4.47 2.23 16.26
N THR A 114 4.05 0.97 16.16
CA THR A 114 2.69 0.59 15.76
C THR A 114 1.80 0.38 16.99
N LYS A 115 0.51 0.20 16.79
CA LYS A 115 -0.40 -0.18 17.89
C LYS A 115 -0.19 -1.62 18.40
N TRP A 116 0.49 -2.49 17.64
CA TRP A 116 0.62 -3.91 17.97
C TRP A 116 1.96 -4.18 18.66
N THR A 117 1.92 -4.74 19.87
CA THR A 117 3.09 -5.17 20.63
C THR A 117 3.32 -6.68 20.45
N ASN A 118 4.57 -7.12 20.31
CA ASN A 118 4.95 -8.54 20.15
C ASN A 118 4.20 -9.26 19.00
N ALA A 119 3.98 -8.58 17.88
CA ALA A 119 3.23 -9.12 16.74
C ALA A 119 4.14 -9.41 15.54
N SER A 120 3.81 -10.46 14.78
CA SER A 120 4.45 -10.78 13.51
C SER A 120 3.65 -10.22 12.34
N PHE A 121 4.35 -9.64 11.38
CA PHE A 121 3.79 -9.07 10.16
C PHE A 121 4.34 -9.79 8.92
N ALA A 122 3.47 -10.09 7.97
CA ALA A 122 3.83 -10.59 6.65
C ALA A 122 3.50 -9.55 5.57
N PRO A 123 4.36 -9.36 4.55
CA PRO A 123 3.97 -8.60 3.37
C PRO A 123 2.90 -9.37 2.59
N VAL A 124 1.77 -8.70 2.33
CA VAL A 124 0.62 -9.26 1.60
C VAL A 124 0.46 -8.64 0.21
N ALA A 125 1.01 -7.45 -0.01
CA ALA A 125 1.14 -6.84 -1.31
C ALA A 125 2.40 -5.96 -1.37
N TRP A 126 3.15 -5.99 -2.46
CA TRP A 126 4.32 -5.13 -2.67
C TRP A 126 4.59 -4.94 -4.14
N TRP A 127 5.17 -3.83 -4.56
CA TRP A 127 5.57 -3.66 -5.95
C TRP A 127 6.67 -2.62 -6.05
N SER A 128 7.53 -2.77 -7.06
CA SER A 128 8.42 -1.71 -7.51
C SER A 128 8.70 -1.87 -8.99
N LYS A 129 8.97 -0.73 -9.63
CA LYS A 129 9.38 -0.70 -11.03
C LYS A 129 10.76 -1.32 -11.26
N SER A 130 11.64 -1.34 -10.25
CA SER A 130 13.04 -1.71 -10.38
C SER A 130 13.45 -2.93 -9.56
N ASP A 131 12.75 -3.26 -8.47
CA ASP A 131 13.07 -4.40 -7.62
C ASP A 131 11.81 -5.11 -7.09
N MET A 132 11.54 -6.29 -7.62
CA MET A 132 10.35 -7.09 -7.28
C MET A 132 10.58 -8.06 -6.11
N ALA A 133 11.72 -8.00 -5.43
CA ALA A 133 12.01 -8.88 -4.31
C ALA A 133 10.96 -8.72 -3.19
N ARG A 134 10.57 -9.86 -2.62
CA ARG A 134 9.60 -9.91 -1.52
C ARG A 134 10.20 -9.24 -0.28
N PRO A 135 9.53 -8.26 0.35
CA PRO A 135 9.97 -7.73 1.63
C PRO A 135 10.07 -8.83 2.70
N ILE A 136 10.91 -8.63 3.71
CA ILE A 136 11.04 -9.60 4.81
C ILE A 136 9.93 -9.34 5.84
N ASP A 137 9.42 -10.41 6.44
CA ASP A 137 8.50 -10.37 7.57
C ASP A 137 9.07 -9.52 8.71
N GLN A 138 8.20 -8.74 9.37
CA GLN A 138 8.60 -7.82 10.43
C GLN A 138 7.99 -8.24 11.76
N HIS A 139 8.65 -7.88 12.85
CA HIS A 139 8.24 -8.26 14.19
C HIS A 139 8.30 -7.04 15.10
N THR A 140 7.19 -6.72 15.75
CA THR A 140 7.18 -5.64 16.74
C THR A 140 7.69 -6.14 18.07
N ASP A 141 8.45 -5.28 18.75
CA ASP A 141 8.88 -5.53 20.12
C ASP A 141 7.76 -5.32 21.14
N ARG A 142 8.11 -5.40 22.43
CA ARG A 142 7.18 -5.17 23.56
C ARG A 142 6.59 -3.76 23.60
N ASP A 143 7.26 -2.80 22.97
CA ASP A 143 6.83 -1.40 22.90
C ASP A 143 6.12 -1.11 21.56
N GLY A 144 5.92 -2.13 20.71
CA GLY A 144 5.25 -2.01 19.42
C GLY A 144 6.15 -1.50 18.29
N ARG A 145 7.47 -1.45 18.49
CA ARG A 145 8.42 -0.93 17.50
C ARG A 145 8.87 -2.00 16.53
N ALA A 146 8.81 -1.70 15.24
CA ALA A 146 9.37 -2.53 14.17
C ALA A 146 9.86 -1.67 13.00
N GLN A 147 10.83 -2.20 12.26
CA GLN A 147 11.26 -1.61 11.01
C GLN A 147 10.23 -1.96 9.93
N PHE A 148 9.78 -0.97 9.16
CA PHE A 148 8.99 -1.21 7.96
C PHE A 148 9.62 -0.48 6.77
N TYR A 149 9.63 -1.12 5.61
CA TYR A 149 10.33 -0.63 4.44
C TYR A 149 9.64 -1.03 3.13
N ALA A 150 9.98 -0.37 2.04
CA ALA A 150 9.50 -0.69 0.70
C ALA A 150 10.65 -0.62 -0.33
N PRO A 151 10.52 -1.36 -1.43
CA PRO A 151 11.49 -1.32 -2.53
C PRO A 151 11.57 0.07 -3.18
N PRO A 152 12.64 0.37 -3.95
CA PRO A 152 12.78 1.66 -4.64
C PRO A 152 11.59 1.92 -5.58
N ARG A 153 11.05 3.14 -5.57
CA ARG A 153 9.91 3.60 -6.38
C ARG A 153 8.75 2.59 -6.31
N GLY A 154 8.37 2.28 -5.08
CA GLY A 154 7.56 1.11 -4.77
C GLY A 154 6.80 1.23 -3.45
N TYR A 155 6.00 0.21 -3.18
CA TYR A 155 5.23 0.10 -1.95
C TYR A 155 5.33 -1.30 -1.35
N ALA A 156 5.01 -1.38 -0.06
CA ALA A 156 4.79 -2.64 0.64
C ALA A 156 3.62 -2.49 1.63
N VAL A 157 2.79 -3.51 1.71
CA VAL A 157 1.65 -3.62 2.63
C VAL A 157 1.90 -4.83 3.52
N TYR A 158 1.95 -4.59 4.81
CA TYR A 158 2.19 -5.60 5.83
C TYR A 158 0.92 -5.83 6.64
N ALA A 159 0.53 -7.09 6.79
CA ALA A 159 -0.60 -7.49 7.64
C ALA A 159 -0.11 -8.34 8.80
N VAL A 160 -0.81 -8.25 9.94
CA VAL A 160 -0.54 -9.10 11.11
C VAL A 160 -0.86 -10.56 10.76
N LYS A 161 -0.01 -11.49 11.21
CA LYS A 161 -0.22 -12.94 11.10
C LYS A 161 -1.20 -13.47 12.13
#